data_AF-A0A2N8ZE93-F1
#
_entry.id   AF-A0A2N8ZE93-F1
#
_cell.length_a   1.000
_cell.length_b   1.000
_cell.length_c   1.000
_cell.angle_alpha   90.00
_cell.angle_beta   90.00
_cell.angle_gamma   90.00
#
_symmetry.space_group_name_H-M   'P 1'
#
loop_
_entity.id
_entity.type
_entity.pdbx_description
1 polymer ?
#
loop_
_entity_poly.entity_id
_entity_poly.type
_entity_poly.pdbx_seq_one_letter_code
_entity_poly.pdbx_strand_id
1 'polypeptide(L)'
;MKPKLFIGSSVEGLSVAYAIQQNLTHDTEATVWDQGVFDLSDISIVSLEKTLDTSDFGVFVFSPDDITIMRDKKHQTVRDNVIFEFGLFIGKLGRERVFFVLPEGSEAHIPTDLLGVTPGKYQSNREDGRLQAATGAACNQIRQSMKKLGLINPIEDNNESSEVDSPKNEPAHEWLSDLFDSKFVSAKTKLDTLMKGMSGDELEKHKLWGKYLDFKENDFKGLQPLLDKIKSQDILSLQVLGLQMLMWEKYEDVTLDLIKELFGDSPTEYDIQILKADCLNLLGETQDAIDFLVPAAISHPSLAIKLSELYEGSDNSEEALKTIHYAYREYPANQKVVYRYARLLQDAEEHKEAIYLFNYLTIQEPDNIEYQGSLSNSCLRLDLYDTAMVTSKTALELSKENAAWVSLNVGNMLNNKGFYTDSIEWLNKGLKLDSSSEYGHKRLSSAVSNRTTESNKFKAYCKEGRTLIRNKYLKPSNPV
;
A
#
# COMPACT_ATOMS: atom_id res chain seq x y z
N MET A 1 11.17 -20.59 28.72
CA MET A 1 12.02 -20.03 27.63
C MET A 1 12.28 -18.56 27.92
N LYS A 2 13.44 -18.01 27.56
CA LYS A 2 13.68 -16.55 27.67
C LYS A 2 13.08 -15.86 26.44
N PRO A 3 12.43 -14.69 26.57
CA PRO A 3 11.96 -13.92 25.41
C PRO A 3 13.11 -13.51 24.51
N LYS A 4 12.88 -13.57 23.20
CA LYS A 4 13.79 -13.05 22.18
C LYS A 4 13.63 -11.55 22.05
N LEU A 5 14.73 -10.83 22.20
CA LEU A 5 14.76 -9.38 22.19
C LEU A 5 15.65 -8.88 21.05
N PHE A 6 15.08 -8.10 20.14
CA PHE A 6 15.87 -7.38 19.15
C PHE A 6 16.32 -6.03 19.70
N ILE A 7 17.59 -5.64 19.46
CA ILE A 7 18.13 -4.34 19.84
C ILE A 7 18.61 -3.59 18.58
N GLY A 8 17.84 -2.57 18.19
CA GLY A 8 18.14 -1.68 17.07
C GLY A 8 18.89 -0.42 17.51
N SER A 9 19.82 0.05 16.69
CA SER A 9 20.55 1.32 16.89
C SER A 9 21.19 1.78 15.60
N SER A 10 21.69 3.02 15.57
CA SER A 10 22.66 3.44 14.57
C SER A 10 24.04 2.82 14.84
N VAL A 11 24.98 2.99 13.92
CA VAL A 11 26.38 2.59 14.14
C VAL A 11 26.99 3.36 15.32
N GLU A 12 26.60 4.63 15.47
CA GLU A 12 27.05 5.54 16.52
C GLU A 12 26.46 5.16 17.89
N GLY A 13 25.22 4.68 17.93
CA GLY A 13 24.51 4.20 19.12
C GLY A 13 24.85 2.76 19.54
N LEU A 14 25.70 2.07 18.77
CA LEU A 14 25.97 0.64 18.94
C LEU A 14 26.55 0.30 20.33
N SER A 15 27.41 1.15 20.87
CA SER A 15 27.97 0.98 22.22
C SER A 15 26.91 0.96 23.33
N VAL A 16 25.81 1.70 23.14
CA VAL A 16 24.66 1.71 24.05
C VAL A 16 23.80 0.47 23.85
N ALA A 17 23.63 0.00 22.61
CA ALA A 17 22.91 -1.24 22.30
C ALA A 17 23.58 -2.47 22.98
N TYR A 18 24.91 -2.56 22.90
CA TYR A 18 25.67 -3.60 23.61
C TYR A 18 25.54 -3.50 25.14
N ALA A 19 25.52 -2.29 25.70
CA ALA A 19 25.29 -2.11 27.13
C ALA A 19 23.90 -2.58 27.57
N ILE A 20 22.87 -2.36 26.74
CA ILE A 20 21.50 -2.86 26.97
C ILE A 20 21.48 -4.39 26.89
N GLN A 21 22.12 -4.98 25.88
CA GLN A 21 22.27 -6.43 25.74
C GLN A 21 22.87 -7.04 27.01
N GLN A 22 23.95 -6.43 27.51
CA GLN A 22 24.66 -6.89 28.70
C GLN A 22 23.77 -6.82 29.96
N ASN A 23 22.97 -5.77 30.11
CA ASN A 23 22.07 -5.61 31.26
C ASN A 23 20.87 -6.58 31.25
N LEU A 24 20.45 -7.04 30.07
CA LEU A 24 19.28 -7.90 29.88
C LEU A 24 19.64 -9.38 29.66
N THR A 25 20.93 -9.73 29.64
CA THR A 25 21.45 -11.09 29.36
C THR A 25 20.80 -12.21 30.21
N HIS A 26 20.43 -11.91 31.46
CA HIS A 26 19.79 -12.90 32.33
C HIS A 26 18.28 -13.06 32.11
N ASP A 27 17.62 -12.07 31.49
CA ASP A 27 16.17 -12.04 31.32
C ASP A 27 15.72 -12.37 29.89
N THR A 28 16.56 -12.11 28.88
CA THR A 28 16.20 -12.26 27.45
C THR A 28 17.29 -12.99 26.66
N GLU A 29 16.92 -13.53 25.50
CA GLU A 29 17.84 -13.85 24.41
C GLU A 29 17.93 -12.61 23.52
N ALA A 30 18.84 -11.69 23.85
CA ALA A 30 18.97 -10.41 23.17
C ALA A 30 19.98 -10.47 22.01
N THR A 31 19.58 -9.99 20.83
CA THR A 31 20.44 -9.88 19.64
C THR A 31 20.50 -8.43 19.20
N VAL A 32 21.72 -7.89 19.06
CA VAL A 32 21.95 -6.56 18.48
C VAL A 32 21.98 -6.68 16.96
N TRP A 33 21.48 -5.67 16.25
CA TRP A 33 21.35 -5.67 14.80
C TRP A 33 22.63 -6.02 14.01
N ASP A 34 23.83 -5.78 14.55
CA ASP A 34 25.10 -6.10 13.89
C ASP A 34 25.58 -7.55 14.11
N GLN A 35 24.88 -8.33 14.95
CA GLN A 35 25.26 -9.69 15.35
C GLN A 35 24.61 -10.78 14.48
N GLY A 36 24.78 -10.66 13.15
CA GLY A 36 24.29 -11.66 12.21
C GLY A 36 22.78 -11.59 11.94
N VAL A 37 22.14 -10.44 12.21
CA VAL A 37 20.77 -10.15 11.76
C VAL A 37 20.74 -9.85 10.26
N PHE A 38 21.85 -9.44 9.65
CA PHE A 38 21.97 -9.18 8.21
C PHE A 38 22.94 -10.17 7.57
N ASP A 39 22.41 -11.10 6.77
CA ASP A 39 23.21 -12.09 6.03
C ASP A 39 23.80 -11.49 4.73
N LEU A 40 24.99 -11.97 4.35
CA LEU A 40 25.62 -11.61 3.07
C LEU A 40 24.73 -12.01 1.89
N SER A 41 24.32 -11.02 1.08
CA SER A 41 23.47 -11.13 -0.12
C SER A 41 21.96 -11.09 0.09
N ASP A 42 21.47 -10.96 1.34
CA ASP A 42 20.06 -10.68 1.62
C ASP A 42 19.77 -9.16 1.62
N ILE A 43 18.56 -8.77 1.22
CA ILE A 43 18.10 -7.38 1.32
C ILE A 43 17.86 -7.08 2.81
N SER A 44 18.41 -5.98 3.34
CA SER A 44 18.36 -5.63 4.77
C SER A 44 16.95 -5.69 5.37
N ILE A 45 15.93 -5.27 4.63
CA ILE A 45 14.53 -5.35 5.07
C ILE A 45 14.03 -6.79 5.25
N VAL A 46 14.46 -7.73 4.40
CA VAL A 46 14.07 -9.15 4.48
C VAL A 46 14.69 -9.81 5.70
N SER A 47 15.94 -9.48 6.03
CA SER A 47 16.58 -10.00 7.24
C SER A 47 16.00 -9.39 8.51
N LEU A 48 15.55 -8.14 8.45
CA LEU A 48 14.81 -7.48 9.53
C LEU A 48 13.41 -8.09 9.70
N GLU A 49 12.69 -8.41 8.62
CA GLU A 49 11.40 -9.14 8.64
C GLU A 49 11.53 -10.52 9.28
N LYS A 50 12.56 -11.31 8.91
CA LYS A 50 12.87 -12.60 9.55
C LYS A 50 13.12 -12.45 11.06
N THR A 51 13.81 -11.37 11.46
CA THR A 51 14.11 -11.09 12.87
C THR A 51 12.88 -10.62 13.63
N LEU A 52 12.02 -9.82 13.00
CA LEU A 52 10.71 -9.40 13.51
C LEU A 52 9.80 -10.60 13.79
N ASP A 53 9.73 -11.57 12.88
CA ASP A 53 8.88 -12.76 13.03
C ASP A 53 9.29 -13.67 14.19
N THR A 54 10.53 -13.55 14.66
CA THR A 54 11.07 -14.38 15.75
C THR A 54 11.29 -13.59 17.06
N SER A 55 11.03 -12.29 17.09
CA SER A 55 11.25 -11.43 18.26
C SER A 55 9.97 -11.31 19.11
N ASP A 56 10.11 -11.43 20.43
CA ASP A 56 9.00 -11.17 21.37
C ASP A 56 8.91 -9.68 21.76
N PHE A 57 10.04 -8.98 21.70
CA PHE A 57 10.18 -7.57 22.08
C PHE A 57 11.23 -6.87 21.21
N GLY A 58 11.14 -5.54 21.12
CA GLY A 58 12.16 -4.68 20.50
C GLY A 58 12.62 -3.56 21.43
N VAL A 59 13.92 -3.23 21.42
CA VAL A 59 14.47 -2.05 22.10
C VAL A 59 15.33 -1.25 21.12
N PHE A 60 15.04 0.04 21.00
CA PHE A 60 15.74 0.91 20.04
C PHE A 60 16.53 2.03 20.73
N VAL A 61 17.79 2.22 20.33
CA VAL A 61 18.63 3.32 20.83
C VAL A 61 18.40 4.55 19.95
N PHE A 62 17.75 5.55 20.51
CA PHE A 62 17.50 6.84 19.87
C PHE A 62 18.63 7.80 20.21
N SER A 63 19.78 7.59 19.59
CA SER A 63 20.92 8.50 19.65
C SER A 63 20.79 9.63 18.61
N PRO A 64 21.07 10.89 18.99
CA PRO A 64 20.91 12.06 18.13
C PRO A 64 22.07 12.21 17.14
N ASP A 65 22.22 11.24 16.25
CA ASP A 65 23.42 11.10 15.41
C ASP A 65 23.34 11.88 14.09
N ASP A 66 22.14 12.27 13.65
CA ASP A 66 21.91 13.00 12.41
C ASP A 66 21.48 14.46 12.66
N ILE A 67 21.60 15.30 11.61
CA ILE A 67 21.15 16.69 11.62
C ILE A 67 20.07 16.87 10.55
N THR A 68 18.85 17.16 10.99
CA THR A 68 17.76 17.53 10.09
C THR A 68 17.62 19.06 10.04
N ILE A 69 17.41 19.61 8.83
CA ILE A 69 17.07 21.02 8.63
C ILE A 69 15.55 21.12 8.46
N MET A 70 14.87 21.67 9.46
CA MET A 70 13.43 21.93 9.41
C MET A 70 13.18 23.42 9.51
N ARG A 71 12.51 24.01 8.51
CA ARG A 71 12.17 25.45 8.46
C ARG A 71 13.40 26.32 8.78
N ASP A 72 14.50 26.07 8.08
CA ASP A 72 15.81 26.73 8.22
C ASP A 72 16.51 26.61 9.59
N LYS A 73 16.04 25.72 10.47
CA LYS A 73 16.70 25.41 11.75
C LYS A 73 17.30 24.01 11.73
N LYS A 74 18.54 23.91 12.20
CA LYS A 74 19.23 22.63 12.41
C LYS A 74 18.77 22.02 13.73
N HIS A 75 18.27 20.80 13.67
CA HIS A 75 17.89 19.99 14.81
C HIS A 75 18.73 18.72 14.80
N GLN A 76 19.20 18.28 15.96
CA GLN A 76 19.73 16.92 16.09
C GLN A 76 18.55 15.94 16.14
N THR A 77 18.65 14.88 15.35
CA THR A 77 17.58 13.91 15.15
C THR A 77 18.12 12.50 15.28
N VAL A 78 17.21 11.59 15.61
CA VAL A 78 17.50 10.16 15.54
C VAL A 78 17.57 9.78 14.07
N ARG A 79 18.51 8.93 13.71
CA ARG A 79 18.69 8.44 12.34
C ARG A 79 17.41 7.81 11.80
N ASP A 80 17.03 8.19 10.59
CA ASP A 80 15.75 7.82 9.98
C ASP A 80 15.54 6.29 9.91
N ASN A 81 16.61 5.53 9.62
CA ASN A 81 16.54 4.07 9.60
C ASN A 81 16.12 3.47 10.96
N VAL A 82 16.62 4.03 12.07
CA VAL A 82 16.30 3.55 13.42
C VAL A 82 14.84 3.87 13.78
N ILE A 83 14.33 5.03 13.32
CA ILE A 83 12.91 5.39 13.46
C ILE A 83 12.03 4.47 12.62
N PHE A 84 12.44 4.18 11.39
CA PHE A 84 11.74 3.25 10.49
C PHE A 84 11.66 1.84 11.07
N GLU A 85 12.79 1.29 11.53
CA GLU A 85 12.83 -0.03 12.16
C GLU A 85 11.98 -0.07 13.42
N PHE A 86 12.03 0.98 14.26
CA PHE A 86 11.16 1.11 15.43
C PHE A 86 9.67 1.09 15.04
N GLY A 87 9.27 1.83 14.01
CA GLY A 87 7.89 1.85 13.51
C GLY A 87 7.44 0.50 12.97
N LEU A 88 8.32 -0.22 12.26
CA LEU A 88 8.05 -1.56 11.75
C LEU A 88 7.86 -2.58 12.87
N PHE A 89 8.69 -2.50 13.92
CA PHE A 89 8.52 -3.30 15.14
C PHE A 89 7.21 -2.99 15.87
N ILE A 90 6.80 -1.71 15.96
CA ILE A 90 5.51 -1.34 16.54
C ILE A 90 4.36 -1.94 15.73
N GLY A 91 4.41 -1.83 14.40
CA GLY A 91 3.36 -2.34 13.52
C GLY A 91 3.15 -3.85 13.65
N LYS A 92 4.22 -4.61 13.93
CA LYS A 92 4.17 -6.07 14.06
C LYS A 92 3.91 -6.56 15.48
N LEU A 93 4.64 -6.03 16.48
CA LEU A 93 4.61 -6.53 17.86
C LEU A 93 3.61 -5.78 18.75
N GLY A 94 3.05 -4.67 18.28
CA GLY A 94 2.25 -3.78 19.09
C GLY A 94 3.11 -2.83 19.93
N ARG A 95 2.53 -1.67 20.23
CA ARG A 95 3.24 -0.54 20.87
C ARG A 95 3.76 -0.87 22.27
N GLU A 96 3.10 -1.74 23.00
CA GLU A 96 3.45 -2.15 24.37
C GLU A 96 4.66 -3.09 24.44
N ARG A 97 5.08 -3.69 23.32
CA ARG A 97 6.21 -4.63 23.24
C ARG A 97 7.49 -4.01 22.64
N VAL A 98 7.44 -2.74 22.26
CA VAL A 98 8.56 -2.04 21.62
C VAL A 98 8.93 -0.82 22.45
N PHE A 99 10.18 -0.79 22.90
CA PHE A 99 10.73 0.26 23.76
C PHE A 99 11.78 1.05 22.99
N PHE A 100 12.04 2.27 23.44
CA PHE A 100 13.20 3.02 22.98
C PHE A 100 13.86 3.76 24.14
N VAL A 101 15.16 3.98 24.01
CA VAL A 101 15.97 4.69 25.00
C VAL A 101 16.67 5.89 24.40
N LEU A 102 16.78 6.96 25.18
CA LEU A 102 17.40 8.22 24.75
C LEU A 102 18.34 8.78 25.83
N PRO A 103 19.36 9.56 25.43
CA PRO A 103 20.25 10.19 26.38
C PRO A 103 19.51 11.24 27.22
N GLU A 104 19.76 11.22 28.53
CA GLU A 104 19.16 12.17 29.47
C GLU A 104 19.60 13.60 29.13
N GLY A 105 18.63 14.53 29.02
CA GLY A 105 18.88 15.90 28.60
C GLY A 105 18.95 16.11 27.08
N SER A 106 18.69 15.08 26.28
CA SER A 106 18.59 15.20 24.82
C SER A 106 17.36 16.01 24.39
N GLU A 107 17.56 17.00 23.52
CA GLU A 107 16.50 17.74 22.81
C GLU A 107 16.19 17.12 21.44
N ALA A 108 16.60 15.86 21.20
CA ALA A 108 16.39 15.19 19.93
C ALA A 108 14.92 15.28 19.50
N HIS A 109 14.70 15.79 18.29
CA HIS A 109 13.35 15.90 17.76
C HIS A 109 12.84 14.50 17.41
N ILE A 110 11.86 14.03 18.18
CA ILE A 110 11.14 12.78 17.95
C ILE A 110 9.77 13.15 17.34
N PRO A 111 9.33 12.48 16.26
CA PRO A 111 8.00 12.69 15.70
C PRO A 111 6.92 12.67 16.79
N THR A 112 6.07 13.70 16.82
CA THR A 112 5.06 13.89 17.87
C THR A 112 4.07 12.72 18.00
N ASP A 113 3.86 11.96 16.93
CA ASP A 113 3.00 10.77 16.92
C ASP A 113 3.63 9.55 17.61
N LEU A 114 4.96 9.55 17.81
CA LEU A 114 5.69 8.55 18.61
C LEU A 114 5.64 8.86 20.12
N LEU A 115 5.08 9.99 20.55
CA LEU A 115 4.95 10.38 21.97
C LEU A 115 3.98 9.50 22.77
N GLY A 116 3.33 8.52 22.14
CA GLY A 116 2.48 7.53 22.80
C GLY A 116 3.24 6.49 23.64
N VAL A 117 4.58 6.42 23.56
CA VAL A 117 5.44 5.53 24.36
C VAL A 117 6.39 6.37 25.20
N THR A 118 6.42 6.13 26.51
CA THR A 118 7.34 6.83 27.41
C THR A 118 8.78 6.34 27.20
N PRO A 119 9.75 7.21 26.88
CA PRO A 119 11.12 6.80 26.64
C PRO A 119 11.83 6.34 27.92
N GLY A 120 12.67 5.31 27.79
CA GLY A 120 13.72 5.04 28.77
C GLY A 120 14.83 6.09 28.64
N LYS A 121 15.33 6.63 29.76
CA LYS A 121 16.43 7.60 29.74
C LYS A 121 17.71 6.96 30.26
N TYR A 122 18.85 7.26 29.65
CA TYR A 122 20.17 6.82 30.11
C TYR A 122 21.14 7.99 30.22
N GLN A 123 22.08 7.89 31.17
CA GLN A 123 23.05 8.95 31.42
C GLN A 123 24.24 8.84 30.46
N SER A 124 24.20 9.53 29.32
CA SER A 124 25.30 9.51 28.34
C SER A 124 26.61 10.13 28.86
N ASN A 125 26.53 11.09 29.78
CA ASN A 125 27.67 11.88 30.28
C ASN A 125 28.17 11.46 31.67
N ARG A 126 28.12 10.17 32.02
CA ARG A 126 28.65 9.70 33.32
C ARG A 126 30.18 9.86 33.39
N GLU A 127 30.68 10.31 34.53
CA GLU A 127 32.11 10.55 34.77
C GLU A 127 32.98 9.29 34.57
N ASP A 128 32.44 8.11 34.89
CA ASP A 128 33.15 6.83 34.76
C ASP A 128 33.04 6.20 33.36
N GLY A 129 32.28 6.80 32.44
CA GLY A 129 32.08 6.33 31.06
C GLY A 129 31.39 4.97 30.93
N ARG A 130 30.86 4.40 32.02
CA ARG A 130 30.31 3.03 32.03
C ARG A 130 28.89 2.99 31.52
N LEU A 131 28.72 2.75 30.22
CA LEU A 131 27.40 2.67 29.57
C LEU A 131 26.50 1.57 30.13
N GLN A 132 27.05 0.44 30.59
CA GLN A 132 26.27 -0.60 31.27
C GLN A 132 25.59 -0.05 32.53
N ALA A 133 26.30 0.73 33.35
CA ALA A 133 25.70 1.38 34.51
C ALA A 133 24.73 2.50 34.09
N ALA A 134 25.05 3.23 33.03
CA ALA A 134 24.23 4.32 32.50
C ALA A 134 22.84 3.87 32.03
N THR A 135 22.74 2.71 31.39
CA THR A 135 21.48 2.17 30.88
C THR A 135 20.74 1.31 31.89
N GLY A 136 21.34 1.01 33.05
CA GLY A 136 20.80 0.06 34.04
C GLY A 136 19.39 0.39 34.53
N ALA A 137 19.09 1.67 34.78
CA ALA A 137 17.75 2.09 35.22
C ALA A 137 16.69 1.86 34.13
N ALA A 138 16.97 2.24 32.89
CA ALA A 138 16.10 2.01 31.74
C ALA A 138 15.90 0.51 31.47
N CYS A 139 16.98 -0.28 31.50
CA CYS A 139 16.91 -1.73 31.34
C CYS A 139 16.08 -2.40 32.43
N ASN A 140 16.13 -1.90 33.68
CA ASN A 140 15.30 -2.46 34.75
C ASN A 140 13.79 -2.17 34.54
N GLN A 141 13.44 -1.00 34.00
CA GLN A 141 12.05 -0.68 33.63
C GLN A 141 11.58 -1.57 32.48
N ILE A 142 12.39 -1.70 31.42
CA ILE A 142 12.12 -2.59 30.28
C ILE A 142 11.93 -4.03 30.76
N ARG A 143 12.80 -4.53 31.65
CA ARG A 143 12.68 -5.86 32.27
C ARG A 143 11.34 -6.05 32.97
N GLN A 144 10.88 -5.07 33.75
CA GLN A 144 9.60 -5.16 34.44
C GLN A 144 8.42 -5.22 33.47
N SER A 145 8.46 -4.41 32.40
CA SER A 145 7.44 -4.44 31.34
C SER A 145 7.41 -5.79 30.61
N MET A 146 8.57 -6.33 30.22
CA MET A 146 8.65 -7.65 29.57
C MET A 146 8.13 -8.78 30.46
N LYS A 147 8.45 -8.76 31.77
CA LYS A 147 7.93 -9.75 32.73
C LYS A 147 6.41 -9.69 32.88
N LYS A 148 5.82 -8.50 32.77
CA LYS A 148 4.36 -8.32 32.80
C LYS A 148 3.67 -8.85 31.54
N LEU A 149 4.29 -8.68 30.38
CA LEU A 149 3.69 -9.00 29.08
C LEU A 149 3.93 -10.44 28.61
N GLY A 150 4.99 -11.12 29.07
CA GLY A 150 5.32 -12.49 28.68
C GLY A 150 5.69 -12.65 27.19
N LEU A 151 5.83 -13.90 26.73
CA LEU A 151 6.14 -14.20 25.32
C LEU A 151 4.99 -13.79 24.39
N ILE A 152 5.30 -13.44 23.14
CA ILE A 152 4.28 -13.07 22.16
C ILE A 152 3.45 -14.28 21.72
N ASN A 153 4.10 -15.46 21.67
CA ASN A 153 3.49 -16.76 21.43
C ASN A 153 3.94 -17.74 22.53
N PRO A 154 3.14 -18.01 23.57
CA PRO A 154 3.45 -19.04 24.55
C PRO A 154 3.43 -20.41 23.86
N ILE A 155 4.58 -21.07 23.76
CA ILE A 155 4.64 -22.45 23.25
C ILE A 155 4.06 -23.36 24.35
N GLU A 156 2.94 -24.01 24.07
CA GLU A 156 2.61 -25.29 24.72
C GLU A 156 3.55 -26.34 24.12
N ASP A 157 4.39 -26.93 24.97
CA ASP A 157 5.34 -27.99 24.59
C ASP A 157 4.60 -29.15 23.92
N ASN A 158 4.73 -29.28 22.59
CA ASN A 158 4.61 -30.55 21.90
C ASN A 158 5.49 -30.53 20.64
N ASN A 159 6.56 -31.32 20.71
CA ASN A 159 7.47 -31.63 19.61
C ASN A 159 6.71 -32.30 18.47
N GLU A 160 6.83 -31.79 17.25
CA GLU A 160 7.22 -32.58 16.07
C GLU A 160 7.48 -31.66 14.85
N SER A 161 8.57 -31.96 14.17
CA SER A 161 9.16 -31.22 13.06
C SER A 161 8.47 -31.49 11.72
N SER A 162 8.14 -30.46 10.93
CA SER A 162 8.24 -30.50 9.46
C SER A 162 8.22 -29.11 8.81
N GLU A 163 9.22 -28.90 7.95
CA GLU A 163 9.35 -28.07 6.73
C GLU A 163 8.38 -26.92 6.41
N VAL A 164 9.02 -25.75 6.21
CA VAL A 164 8.73 -24.63 5.29
C VAL A 164 7.27 -24.25 5.12
N ASP A 165 6.86 -23.12 5.73
CA ASP A 165 5.58 -22.51 5.43
C ASP A 165 5.66 -21.00 5.22
N SER A 166 4.94 -20.61 4.17
CA SER A 166 4.58 -19.28 3.70
C SER A 166 3.87 -18.46 4.79
N PRO A 167 3.63 -17.14 4.61
CA PRO A 167 3.16 -16.27 5.69
C PRO A 167 1.84 -16.79 6.26
N LYS A 168 1.84 -17.14 7.55
CA LYS A 168 0.67 -17.65 8.26
C LYS A 168 -0.45 -16.61 8.20
N ASN A 169 -1.47 -16.93 7.40
CA ASN A 169 -2.84 -16.55 7.67
C ASN A 169 -3.10 -16.78 9.16
N GLU A 170 -3.74 -15.83 9.83
CA GLU A 170 -4.34 -16.11 11.14
C GLU A 170 -5.11 -17.44 11.06
N PRO A 171 -5.02 -18.32 12.08
CA PRO A 171 -5.73 -19.60 12.07
C PRO A 171 -7.26 -19.45 11.86
N ALA A 172 -7.81 -18.25 12.05
CA ALA A 172 -9.20 -17.90 11.78
C ALA A 172 -9.59 -17.88 10.29
N HIS A 173 -8.61 -17.74 9.37
CA HIS A 173 -8.86 -17.57 7.94
C HIS A 173 -8.27 -18.68 7.05
N GLU A 174 -7.72 -19.73 7.64
CA GLU A 174 -7.21 -20.89 6.88
C GLU A 174 -8.27 -21.55 5.99
N TRP A 175 -9.55 -21.47 6.37
CA TRP A 175 -10.64 -21.98 5.54
C TRP A 175 -10.84 -21.18 4.25
N LEU A 176 -10.48 -19.89 4.21
CA LEU A 176 -10.55 -19.07 2.99
C LEU A 176 -9.52 -19.54 1.97
N SER A 177 -8.31 -19.88 2.40
CA SER A 177 -7.30 -20.45 1.51
C SER A 177 -7.80 -21.75 0.87
N ASP A 178 -8.41 -22.63 1.66
CA ASP A 178 -9.00 -23.87 1.16
C ASP A 178 -10.17 -23.61 0.20
N LEU A 179 -10.98 -22.56 0.43
CA LEU A 179 -12.02 -22.14 -0.51
C LEU A 179 -11.42 -21.74 -1.87
N PHE A 180 -10.37 -20.90 -1.87
CA PHE A 180 -9.70 -20.48 -3.11
C PHE A 180 -9.00 -21.64 -3.83
N ASP A 181 -8.48 -22.61 -3.08
CA ASP A 181 -7.90 -23.84 -3.59
C ASP A 181 -8.95 -24.89 -4.03
N SER A 182 -10.24 -24.56 -3.97
CA SER A 182 -11.36 -25.47 -4.27
C SER A 182 -11.43 -26.73 -3.37
N LYS A 183 -10.86 -26.66 -2.17
CA LYS A 183 -10.87 -27.71 -1.13
C LYS A 183 -12.09 -27.54 -0.20
N PHE A 184 -13.30 -27.57 -0.75
CA PHE A 184 -14.52 -27.16 -0.03
C PHE A 184 -14.82 -27.94 1.25
N VAL A 185 -14.62 -29.27 1.25
CA VAL A 185 -14.82 -30.11 2.44
C VAL A 185 -13.85 -29.75 3.57
N SER A 186 -12.60 -29.46 3.21
CA SER A 186 -11.57 -29.01 4.16
C SER A 186 -11.91 -27.62 4.72
N ALA A 187 -12.24 -26.69 3.83
CA ALA A 187 -12.68 -25.35 4.20
C ALA A 187 -13.86 -25.40 5.19
N LYS A 188 -14.87 -26.23 4.89
CA LYS A 188 -16.05 -26.40 5.74
C LYS A 188 -15.69 -26.97 7.11
N THR A 189 -14.83 -27.98 7.18
CA THR A 189 -14.39 -28.58 8.45
C THR A 189 -13.66 -27.56 9.33
N LYS A 190 -12.80 -26.74 8.73
CA LYS A 190 -12.10 -25.63 9.41
C LYS A 190 -13.09 -24.56 9.89
N LEU A 191 -14.03 -24.17 9.04
CA LEU A 191 -15.09 -23.20 9.34
C LEU A 191 -16.00 -23.67 10.49
N ASP A 192 -16.42 -24.95 10.48
CA ASP A 192 -17.22 -25.55 11.55
C ASP A 192 -16.49 -25.59 12.89
N THR A 193 -15.16 -25.75 12.85
CA THR A 193 -14.32 -25.69 14.05
C THR A 193 -14.24 -24.26 14.60
N LEU A 194 -14.04 -23.28 13.72
CA LEU A 194 -14.00 -21.86 14.06
C LEU A 194 -15.30 -21.38 14.72
N MET A 195 -16.46 -21.84 14.23
CA MET A 195 -17.76 -21.44 14.73
C MET A 195 -18.06 -21.87 16.18
N LYS A 196 -17.35 -22.86 16.74
CA LYS A 196 -17.64 -23.42 18.09
C LYS A 196 -17.48 -22.42 19.23
N GLY A 197 -16.74 -21.32 19.02
CA GLY A 197 -16.54 -20.24 20.00
C GLY A 197 -17.25 -18.93 19.65
N MET A 198 -18.02 -18.89 18.57
CA MET A 198 -18.61 -17.65 18.04
C MET A 198 -20.06 -17.47 18.48
N SER A 199 -20.52 -16.22 18.49
CA SER A 199 -21.93 -15.87 18.77
C SER A 199 -22.34 -14.60 18.02
N GLY A 200 -23.64 -14.31 17.97
CA GLY A 200 -24.18 -13.12 17.31
C GLY A 200 -23.94 -13.10 15.79
N ASP A 201 -23.85 -11.88 15.24
CA ASP A 201 -23.77 -11.62 13.80
C ASP A 201 -22.55 -12.28 13.13
N GLU A 202 -21.44 -12.41 13.87
CA GLU A 202 -20.24 -13.07 13.38
C GLU A 202 -20.47 -14.57 13.16
N LEU A 203 -21.21 -15.23 14.06
CA LEU A 203 -21.61 -16.62 13.85
C LEU A 203 -22.54 -16.77 12.65
N GLU A 204 -23.50 -15.86 12.46
CA GLU A 204 -24.42 -15.90 11.32
C GLU A 204 -23.71 -15.67 9.98
N LYS A 205 -22.72 -14.77 9.94
CA LYS A 205 -21.82 -14.59 8.80
C LYS A 205 -21.11 -15.89 8.42
N HIS A 206 -20.50 -16.59 9.38
CA HIS A 206 -19.78 -17.83 9.09
C HIS A 206 -20.73 -18.98 8.72
N LYS A 207 -21.94 -19.03 9.29
CA LYS A 207 -22.98 -19.98 8.82
C LYS A 207 -23.38 -19.73 7.37
N LEU A 208 -23.48 -18.47 6.95
CA LEU A 208 -23.75 -18.12 5.55
C LEU A 208 -22.60 -18.57 4.63
N TRP A 209 -21.34 -18.34 5.02
CA TRP A 209 -20.17 -18.91 4.33
C TRP A 209 -20.19 -20.44 4.25
N GLY A 210 -20.67 -21.12 5.30
CA GLY A 210 -20.86 -22.57 5.29
C GLY A 210 -21.86 -23.02 4.22
N LYS A 211 -22.95 -22.27 4.03
CA LYS A 211 -23.91 -22.53 2.95
C LYS A 211 -23.37 -22.21 1.56
N TYR A 212 -22.53 -21.19 1.46
CA TYR A 212 -21.81 -20.91 0.24
C TYR A 212 -20.84 -22.05 -0.13
N LEU A 213 -20.13 -22.62 0.85
CA LEU A 213 -19.28 -23.80 0.64
C LEU A 213 -20.06 -25.02 0.17
N ASP A 214 -21.23 -25.29 0.78
CA ASP A 214 -22.14 -26.36 0.31
C ASP A 214 -22.54 -26.14 -1.16
N PHE A 215 -22.83 -24.90 -1.53
CA PHE A 215 -23.15 -24.49 -2.89
C PHE A 215 -21.96 -24.63 -3.86
N LYS A 216 -20.75 -24.24 -3.45
CA LYS A 216 -19.53 -24.42 -4.26
C LYS A 216 -19.17 -25.89 -4.48
N GLU A 217 -19.45 -26.75 -3.50
CA GLU A 217 -19.24 -28.19 -3.64
C GLU A 217 -20.28 -28.84 -4.58
N ASN A 218 -21.54 -28.41 -4.50
CA ASN A 218 -22.62 -28.89 -5.36
C ASN A 218 -23.69 -27.82 -5.54
N ASP A 219 -23.65 -27.13 -6.66
CA ASP A 219 -24.60 -26.06 -7.00
C ASP A 219 -26.05 -26.54 -7.01
N PHE A 220 -26.32 -27.70 -7.61
CA PHE A 220 -27.65 -28.28 -7.76
C PHE A 220 -28.35 -28.54 -6.41
N LYS A 221 -27.59 -28.98 -5.40
CA LYS A 221 -28.12 -29.26 -4.05
C LYS A 221 -27.94 -28.10 -3.08
N GLY A 222 -26.95 -27.24 -3.30
CA GLY A 222 -26.56 -26.19 -2.38
C GLY A 222 -27.20 -24.83 -2.65
N LEU A 223 -27.74 -24.59 -3.86
CA LEU A 223 -28.37 -23.32 -4.21
C LEU A 223 -29.58 -23.01 -3.31
N GLN A 224 -30.57 -23.90 -3.24
CA GLN A 224 -31.77 -23.64 -2.44
C GLN A 224 -31.47 -23.43 -0.94
N PRO A 225 -30.62 -24.25 -0.28
CA PRO A 225 -30.19 -23.97 1.10
C PRO A 225 -29.48 -22.63 1.29
N LEU A 226 -28.73 -22.15 0.30
CA LEU A 226 -28.11 -20.82 0.34
C LEU A 226 -29.18 -19.74 0.24
N LEU A 227 -30.11 -19.82 -0.73
CA LEU A 227 -31.22 -18.88 -0.87
C LEU A 227 -32.06 -18.78 0.41
N ASP A 228 -32.43 -19.93 1.00
CA ASP A 228 -33.19 -19.97 2.26
C ASP A 228 -32.40 -19.33 3.42
N LYS A 229 -31.08 -19.51 3.43
CA LYS A 229 -30.21 -18.89 4.44
C LYS A 229 -30.16 -17.38 4.27
N ILE A 230 -30.09 -16.87 3.04
CA ILE A 230 -30.12 -15.42 2.76
C ILE A 230 -31.46 -14.83 3.19
N LYS A 231 -32.58 -15.46 2.80
CA LYS A 231 -33.94 -15.01 3.14
C LYS A 231 -34.22 -14.96 4.64
N SER A 232 -33.60 -15.84 5.41
CA SER A 232 -33.75 -15.90 6.86
C SER A 232 -32.84 -14.92 7.62
N GLN A 233 -32.03 -14.11 6.93
CA GLN A 233 -31.22 -13.08 7.60
C GLN A 233 -32.04 -11.82 7.82
N ASP A 234 -32.03 -11.31 9.06
CA ASP A 234 -32.62 -10.00 9.42
C ASP A 234 -31.60 -8.85 9.30
N ILE A 235 -30.33 -9.18 9.02
CA ILE A 235 -29.21 -8.22 8.98
C ILE A 235 -28.91 -7.89 7.51
N LEU A 236 -29.10 -6.62 7.13
CA LEU A 236 -28.88 -6.14 5.75
C LEU A 236 -27.49 -6.50 5.22
N SER A 237 -26.42 -6.34 6.03
CA SER A 237 -25.06 -6.65 5.58
C SER A 237 -24.85 -8.14 5.27
N LEU A 238 -25.58 -9.05 5.93
CA LEU A 238 -25.54 -10.48 5.63
C LEU A 238 -26.39 -10.83 4.41
N GLN A 239 -27.53 -10.14 4.21
CA GLN A 239 -28.30 -10.26 2.97
C GLN A 239 -27.48 -9.80 1.76
N VAL A 240 -26.82 -8.63 1.86
CA VAL A 240 -25.91 -8.09 0.83
C VAL A 240 -24.77 -9.08 0.54
N LEU A 241 -24.11 -9.63 1.56
CA LEU A 241 -23.07 -10.63 1.38
C LEU A 241 -23.58 -11.88 0.64
N GLY A 242 -24.76 -12.36 0.99
CA GLY A 242 -25.39 -13.51 0.34
C GLY A 242 -25.73 -13.25 -1.13
N LEU A 243 -26.24 -12.07 -1.46
CA LEU A 243 -26.48 -11.66 -2.84
C LEU A 243 -25.17 -11.54 -3.62
N GLN A 244 -24.11 -10.99 -3.02
CA GLN A 244 -22.78 -10.94 -3.63
C GLN A 244 -22.20 -12.33 -3.92
N MET A 245 -22.43 -13.30 -3.04
CA MET A 245 -22.02 -14.70 -3.26
C MET A 245 -22.66 -15.29 -4.51
N LEU A 246 -23.93 -14.99 -4.78
CA LEU A 246 -24.61 -15.41 -6.01
C LEU A 246 -24.01 -14.70 -7.24
N MET A 247 -23.71 -13.40 -7.11
CA MET A 247 -23.06 -12.62 -8.17
C MET A 247 -21.66 -13.12 -8.54
N TRP A 248 -20.84 -13.54 -7.57
CA TRP A 248 -19.52 -14.13 -7.84
C TRP A 248 -19.59 -15.39 -8.70
N GLU A 249 -20.73 -16.07 -8.67
CA GLU A 249 -20.97 -17.36 -9.31
C GLU A 249 -21.87 -17.25 -10.55
N LYS A 250 -22.13 -16.01 -11.02
CA LYS A 250 -22.93 -15.71 -12.23
C LYS A 250 -24.38 -16.16 -12.15
N TYR A 251 -25.02 -15.91 -11.02
CA TYR A 251 -26.46 -16.11 -10.79
C TYR A 251 -27.18 -14.76 -10.73
N GLU A 252 -26.93 -13.88 -11.71
CA GLU A 252 -27.47 -12.52 -11.73
C GLU A 252 -29.00 -12.48 -11.83
N ASP A 253 -29.60 -13.39 -12.58
CA ASP A 253 -31.06 -13.55 -12.72
C ASP A 253 -31.70 -13.96 -11.38
N VAL A 254 -31.15 -14.98 -10.73
CA VAL A 254 -31.61 -15.45 -9.41
C VAL A 254 -31.40 -14.36 -8.35
N THR A 255 -30.30 -13.62 -8.43
CA THR A 255 -30.01 -12.51 -7.52
C THR A 255 -31.04 -11.38 -7.70
N LEU A 256 -31.40 -11.04 -8.93
CA LEU A 256 -32.39 -10.01 -9.24
C LEU A 256 -33.79 -10.39 -8.73
N ASP A 257 -34.20 -11.64 -8.93
CA ASP A 257 -35.45 -12.19 -8.39
C ASP A 257 -35.47 -12.16 -6.85
N LEU A 258 -34.34 -12.53 -6.22
CA LEU A 258 -34.23 -12.51 -4.77
C LEU A 258 -34.23 -11.09 -4.19
N ILE A 259 -33.60 -10.13 -4.86
CA ILE A 259 -33.68 -8.70 -4.49
C ILE A 259 -35.13 -8.24 -4.54
N LYS A 260 -35.86 -8.58 -5.60
CA LYS A 260 -37.29 -8.23 -5.74
C LYS A 260 -38.14 -8.86 -4.65
N GLU A 261 -37.87 -10.11 -4.27
CA GLU A 261 -38.58 -10.79 -3.19
C GLU A 261 -38.34 -10.15 -1.82
N LEU A 262 -37.08 -9.79 -1.51
CA LEU A 262 -36.68 -9.28 -0.20
C LEU A 262 -36.93 -7.78 -0.02
N PHE A 263 -36.74 -6.97 -1.07
CA PHE A 263 -36.73 -5.52 -0.99
C PHE A 263 -37.77 -4.85 -1.91
N GLY A 264 -38.51 -5.63 -2.71
CA GLY A 264 -39.49 -5.12 -3.67
C GLY A 264 -38.87 -4.56 -4.95
N ASP A 265 -39.72 -3.96 -5.80
CA ASP A 265 -39.29 -3.44 -7.11
C ASP A 265 -38.40 -2.18 -7.02
N SER A 266 -38.44 -1.45 -5.90
CA SER A 266 -37.73 -0.17 -5.71
C SER A 266 -37.07 -0.10 -4.33
N PRO A 267 -35.95 -0.83 -4.12
CA PRO A 267 -35.21 -0.80 -2.86
C PRO A 267 -34.67 0.60 -2.57
N THR A 268 -34.54 0.93 -1.29
CA THR A 268 -34.08 2.26 -0.82
C THR A 268 -32.65 2.25 -0.28
N GLU A 269 -32.16 1.07 0.06
CA GLU A 269 -30.84 0.78 0.58
C GLU A 269 -29.82 0.87 -0.55
N TYR A 270 -28.85 1.77 -0.45
CA TYR A 270 -27.92 2.04 -1.55
C TYR A 270 -27.11 0.79 -1.96
N ASP A 271 -26.76 -0.10 -1.02
CA ASP A 271 -26.04 -1.35 -1.31
C ASP A 271 -26.89 -2.29 -2.19
N ILE A 272 -28.20 -2.37 -1.94
CA ILE A 272 -29.14 -3.17 -2.73
C ILE A 272 -29.39 -2.53 -4.10
N GLN A 273 -29.47 -1.19 -4.15
CA GLN A 273 -29.60 -0.47 -5.40
C GLN A 273 -28.39 -0.69 -6.32
N ILE A 274 -27.17 -0.66 -5.76
CA ILE A 274 -25.93 -0.97 -6.50
C ILE A 274 -25.96 -2.40 -7.01
N LEU A 275 -26.26 -3.38 -6.14
CA LEU A 275 -26.33 -4.79 -6.53
C LEU A 275 -27.36 -5.04 -7.64
N LYS A 276 -28.55 -4.44 -7.54
CA LYS A 276 -29.57 -4.54 -8.58
C LYS A 276 -29.08 -3.97 -9.91
N ALA A 277 -28.43 -2.81 -9.89
CA ALA A 277 -27.87 -2.20 -11.08
C ALA A 277 -26.73 -3.05 -11.69
N ASP A 278 -25.91 -3.69 -10.85
CA ASP A 278 -24.90 -4.65 -11.28
C ASP A 278 -25.53 -5.88 -11.97
N CYS A 279 -26.57 -6.47 -11.39
CA CYS A 279 -27.30 -7.58 -11.99
C CYS A 279 -27.83 -7.20 -13.38
N LEU A 280 -28.55 -6.08 -13.48
CA LEU A 280 -29.12 -5.58 -14.74
C LEU A 280 -28.01 -5.38 -15.79
N ASN A 281 -26.91 -4.72 -15.41
CA ASN A 281 -25.80 -4.49 -16.33
C ASN A 281 -25.14 -5.79 -16.82
N LEU A 282 -24.92 -6.77 -15.94
CA LEU A 282 -24.32 -8.06 -16.29
C LEU A 282 -25.25 -8.93 -17.15
N LEU A 283 -26.57 -8.76 -17.02
CA LEU A 283 -27.58 -9.37 -17.90
C LEU A 283 -27.68 -8.67 -19.27
N GLY A 284 -26.94 -7.58 -19.50
CA GLY A 284 -26.99 -6.79 -20.73
C GLY A 284 -28.08 -5.72 -20.75
N GLU A 285 -28.77 -5.51 -19.64
CA GLU A 285 -29.82 -4.51 -19.42
C GLU A 285 -29.22 -3.20 -18.85
N THR A 286 -28.10 -2.73 -19.43
CA THR A 286 -27.36 -1.55 -18.94
C THR A 286 -28.22 -0.29 -18.88
N GLN A 287 -29.12 -0.09 -19.86
CA GLN A 287 -30.02 1.08 -19.85
C GLN A 287 -31.02 1.02 -18.69
N ASP A 288 -31.54 -0.17 -18.37
CA ASP A 288 -32.46 -0.34 -17.24
C ASP A 288 -31.73 -0.13 -15.91
N ALA A 289 -30.46 -0.53 -15.81
CA ALA A 289 -29.60 -0.23 -14.67
C ALA A 289 -29.41 1.29 -14.47
N ILE A 290 -29.16 2.02 -15.57
CA ILE A 290 -29.02 3.48 -15.57
C ILE A 290 -30.33 4.13 -15.13
N ASP A 291 -31.45 3.81 -15.80
CA ASP A 291 -32.76 4.39 -15.54
C ASP A 291 -33.22 4.15 -14.10
N PHE A 292 -32.86 2.98 -13.54
CA PHE A 292 -33.10 2.64 -12.15
C PHE A 292 -32.30 3.52 -11.16
N LEU A 293 -31.03 3.82 -11.44
CA LEU A 293 -30.17 4.58 -10.52
C LEU A 293 -30.31 6.10 -10.65
N VAL A 294 -30.67 6.63 -11.82
CA VAL A 294 -30.79 8.08 -12.08
C VAL A 294 -31.58 8.83 -10.99
N PRO A 295 -32.77 8.35 -10.53
CA PRO A 295 -33.54 9.07 -9.51
C PRO A 295 -32.86 9.15 -8.13
N ALA A 296 -31.97 8.21 -7.82
CA ALA A 296 -31.33 8.08 -6.51
C ALA A 296 -29.86 8.52 -6.49
N ALA A 297 -29.24 8.76 -7.65
CA ALA A 297 -27.80 8.91 -7.79
C ALA A 297 -27.17 9.98 -6.89
N ILE A 298 -27.85 11.11 -6.66
CA ILE A 298 -27.34 12.20 -5.81
C ILE A 298 -27.55 11.97 -4.31
N SER A 299 -28.35 10.97 -3.93
CA SER A 299 -28.69 10.72 -2.52
C SER A 299 -27.55 10.07 -1.73
N HIS A 300 -26.58 9.45 -2.42
CA HIS A 300 -25.46 8.78 -1.79
C HIS A 300 -24.22 8.76 -2.71
N PRO A 301 -23.00 9.00 -2.19
CA PRO A 301 -21.76 8.97 -2.98
C PRO A 301 -21.56 7.71 -3.83
N SER A 302 -21.82 6.53 -3.24
CA SER A 302 -21.63 5.25 -3.93
C SER A 302 -22.58 5.06 -5.11
N LEU A 303 -23.79 5.64 -5.06
CA LEU A 303 -24.76 5.56 -6.17
C LEU A 303 -24.32 6.44 -7.34
N ALA A 304 -23.84 7.65 -7.06
CA ALA A 304 -23.29 8.52 -8.10
C ALA A 304 -22.06 7.91 -8.77
N ILE A 305 -21.15 7.30 -7.98
CA ILE A 305 -19.99 6.59 -8.53
C ILE A 305 -20.48 5.46 -9.44
N LYS A 306 -21.41 4.62 -8.95
CA LYS A 306 -21.92 3.50 -9.73
C LYS A 306 -22.61 3.93 -11.03
N LEU A 307 -23.46 4.96 -10.98
CA LEU A 307 -24.10 5.51 -12.17
C LEU A 307 -23.06 6.07 -13.16
N SER A 308 -22.01 6.74 -12.67
CA SER A 308 -20.93 7.22 -13.53
C SER A 308 -20.13 6.08 -14.18
N GLU A 309 -20.00 4.91 -13.54
CA GLU A 309 -19.38 3.71 -14.12
C GLU A 309 -20.25 3.12 -15.23
N LEU A 310 -21.57 3.06 -15.02
CA LEU A 310 -22.50 2.59 -16.04
C LEU A 310 -22.47 3.49 -17.29
N TYR A 311 -22.48 4.82 -17.10
CA TYR A 311 -22.36 5.76 -18.22
C TYR A 311 -21.02 5.64 -18.95
N GLU A 312 -19.91 5.48 -18.22
CA GLU A 312 -18.59 5.26 -18.85
C GLU A 312 -18.57 3.95 -19.66
N GLY A 313 -19.09 2.86 -19.10
CA GLY A 313 -19.19 1.57 -19.78
C GLY A 313 -20.12 1.56 -21.00
N SER A 314 -21.07 2.51 -21.07
CA SER A 314 -21.95 2.71 -22.22
C SER A 314 -21.46 3.79 -23.20
N ASP A 315 -20.17 4.15 -23.16
CA ASP A 315 -19.53 5.20 -23.98
C ASP A 315 -20.21 6.59 -23.85
N ASN A 316 -20.86 6.87 -22.72
CA ASN A 316 -21.50 8.14 -22.42
C ASN A 316 -20.68 8.96 -21.39
N SER A 317 -19.43 9.28 -21.74
CA SER A 317 -18.50 9.98 -20.85
C SER A 317 -19.00 11.35 -20.38
N GLU A 318 -19.83 12.04 -21.18
CA GLU A 318 -20.38 13.34 -20.80
C GLU A 318 -21.34 13.21 -19.61
N GLU A 319 -22.25 12.23 -19.64
CA GLU A 319 -23.17 11.99 -18.52
C GLU A 319 -22.45 11.40 -17.29
N ALA A 320 -21.41 10.58 -17.49
CA ALA A 320 -20.54 10.14 -16.41
C ALA A 320 -19.89 11.34 -15.68
N LEU A 321 -19.32 12.28 -16.43
CA LEU A 321 -18.68 13.48 -15.90
C LEU A 321 -19.69 14.41 -15.20
N LYS A 322 -20.87 14.63 -15.80
CA LYS A 322 -21.95 15.41 -15.16
C LYS A 322 -22.39 14.79 -13.85
N THR A 323 -22.65 13.48 -13.83
CA THR A 323 -23.12 12.74 -12.66
C THR A 323 -22.13 12.89 -11.50
N ILE A 324 -20.84 12.64 -11.75
CA ILE A 324 -19.84 12.72 -10.68
C ILE A 324 -19.55 14.16 -10.27
N HIS A 325 -19.65 15.13 -11.18
CA HIS A 325 -19.53 16.54 -10.83
C HIS A 325 -20.65 16.99 -9.88
N TYR A 326 -21.91 16.59 -10.13
CA TYR A 326 -22.99 16.85 -9.18
C TYR A 326 -22.71 16.21 -7.82
N ALA A 327 -22.24 14.97 -7.79
CA ALA A 327 -21.86 14.31 -6.54
C ALA A 327 -20.71 15.01 -5.81
N TYR A 328 -19.70 15.53 -6.52
CA TYR A 328 -18.62 16.29 -5.92
C TYR A 328 -19.12 17.57 -5.26
N ARG A 329 -20.14 18.23 -5.82
CA ARG A 329 -20.73 19.45 -5.23
C ARG A 329 -21.43 19.15 -3.90
N GLU A 330 -22.09 18.00 -3.78
CA GLU A 330 -22.79 17.57 -2.56
C GLU A 330 -21.83 16.94 -1.53
N TYR A 331 -20.81 16.21 -2.00
CA TYR A 331 -19.88 15.44 -1.18
C TYR A 331 -18.40 15.79 -1.46
N PRO A 332 -17.98 17.07 -1.34
CA PRO A 332 -16.65 17.51 -1.77
C PRO A 332 -15.49 16.91 -0.95
N ALA A 333 -15.76 16.42 0.26
CA ALA A 333 -14.78 15.74 1.12
C ALA A 333 -14.72 14.22 0.89
N ASN A 334 -15.63 13.63 0.11
CA ASN A 334 -15.64 12.19 -0.13
C ASN A 334 -14.53 11.82 -1.13
N GLN A 335 -13.47 11.18 -0.65
CA GLN A 335 -12.29 10.85 -1.44
C GLN A 335 -12.61 9.98 -2.67
N LYS A 336 -13.55 9.03 -2.55
CA LYS A 336 -13.93 8.17 -3.69
C LYS A 336 -14.61 8.96 -4.80
N VAL A 337 -15.47 9.92 -4.46
CA VAL A 337 -16.11 10.83 -5.43
C VAL A 337 -15.06 11.73 -6.07
N VAL A 338 -14.17 12.32 -5.27
CA VAL A 338 -13.08 13.18 -5.77
C VAL A 338 -12.16 12.40 -6.72
N TYR A 339 -11.79 11.17 -6.36
CA TYR A 339 -10.95 10.31 -7.20
C TYR A 339 -11.63 9.95 -8.51
N ARG A 340 -12.89 9.50 -8.47
CA ARG A 340 -13.68 9.19 -9.67
C ARG A 340 -13.82 10.42 -10.59
N TYR A 341 -14.05 11.60 -10.02
CA TYR A 341 -14.14 12.84 -10.79
C TYR A 341 -12.80 13.21 -11.43
N ALA A 342 -11.70 13.14 -10.67
CA ALA A 342 -10.36 13.42 -11.18
C ALA A 342 -9.96 12.47 -12.32
N ARG A 343 -10.30 11.18 -12.24
CA ARG A 343 -10.08 10.20 -13.30
C ARG A 343 -10.88 10.53 -14.56
N LEU A 344 -12.18 10.80 -14.44
CA LEU A 344 -13.02 11.16 -15.59
C LEU A 344 -12.56 12.48 -16.26
N LEU A 345 -12.13 13.47 -15.48
CA LEU A 345 -11.51 14.69 -16.01
C LEU A 345 -10.20 14.40 -16.75
N GLN A 346 -9.36 13.50 -16.20
CA GLN A 346 -8.12 13.10 -16.84
C GLN A 346 -8.36 12.39 -18.19
N ASP A 347 -9.38 11.54 -18.25
CA ASP A 347 -9.76 10.83 -19.48
C ASP A 347 -10.42 11.78 -20.50
N ALA A 348 -11.08 12.84 -20.05
CA ALA A 348 -11.58 13.96 -20.86
C ALA A 348 -10.50 14.98 -21.28
N GLU A 349 -9.24 14.74 -20.95
CA GLU A 349 -8.09 15.65 -21.16
C GLU A 349 -8.17 17.01 -20.42
N GLU A 350 -9.05 17.12 -19.42
CA GLU A 350 -9.21 18.29 -18.52
C GLU A 350 -8.17 18.23 -17.38
N HIS A 351 -6.89 18.28 -17.76
CA HIS A 351 -5.78 18.00 -16.84
C HIS A 351 -5.57 19.05 -15.74
N LYS A 352 -6.06 20.29 -15.89
CA LYS A 352 -5.89 21.32 -14.85
C LYS A 352 -6.79 21.04 -13.65
N GLU A 353 -8.04 20.74 -13.94
CA GLU A 353 -9.07 20.33 -13.01
C GLU A 353 -8.68 19.01 -12.34
N ALA A 354 -8.21 18.03 -13.12
CA ALA A 354 -7.71 16.76 -12.59
C ALA A 354 -6.52 16.95 -11.63
N ILE A 355 -5.53 17.80 -11.95
CA ILE A 355 -4.40 18.09 -11.05
C ILE A 355 -4.88 18.68 -9.72
N TYR A 356 -5.84 19.61 -9.74
CA TYR A 356 -6.37 20.21 -8.51
C TYR A 356 -6.92 19.12 -7.57
N LEU A 357 -7.73 18.21 -8.10
CA LEU A 357 -8.34 17.13 -7.33
C LEU A 357 -7.33 16.05 -6.91
N PHE A 358 -6.43 15.62 -7.80
CA PHE A 358 -5.39 14.66 -7.42
C PHE A 358 -4.42 15.24 -6.40
N ASN A 359 -4.04 16.52 -6.50
CA ASN A 359 -3.21 17.18 -5.50
C ASN A 359 -3.92 17.29 -4.15
N TYR A 360 -5.23 17.55 -4.14
CA TYR A 360 -6.03 17.47 -2.92
C TYR A 360 -5.95 16.05 -2.30
N LEU A 361 -6.13 15.01 -3.12
CA LEU A 361 -6.07 13.62 -2.66
C LEU A 361 -4.69 13.21 -2.13
N THR A 362 -3.59 13.61 -2.78
CA THR A 362 -2.23 13.32 -2.30
C THR A 362 -1.86 14.06 -1.02
N ILE A 363 -2.54 15.17 -0.70
CA ILE A 363 -2.39 15.83 0.60
C ILE A 363 -3.12 15.04 1.69
N GLN A 364 -4.29 14.46 1.38
CA GLN A 364 -5.06 13.67 2.35
C GLN A 364 -4.45 12.28 2.58
N GLU A 365 -3.99 11.63 1.51
CA GLU A 365 -3.37 10.31 1.54
C GLU A 365 -2.05 10.34 0.76
N PRO A 366 -0.96 10.82 1.40
CA PRO A 366 0.34 10.96 0.73
C PRO A 366 0.95 9.63 0.28
N ASP A 367 0.59 8.54 0.96
CA ASP A 367 1.06 7.17 0.73
C ASP A 367 0.24 6.39 -0.31
N ASN A 368 -0.81 7.01 -0.88
CA ASN A 368 -1.60 6.40 -1.93
C ASN A 368 -0.88 6.47 -3.29
N ILE A 369 -0.33 5.33 -3.71
CA ILE A 369 0.46 5.17 -4.95
C ILE A 369 -0.36 5.60 -6.19
N GLU A 370 -1.65 5.26 -6.22
CA GLU A 370 -2.52 5.54 -7.37
C GLU A 370 -2.77 7.04 -7.54
N TYR A 371 -2.93 7.78 -6.43
CA TYR A 371 -3.09 9.24 -6.45
C TYR A 371 -1.81 9.92 -6.93
N GLN A 372 -0.65 9.49 -6.41
CA GLN A 372 0.66 10.04 -6.80
C GLN A 372 0.94 9.85 -8.29
N GLY A 373 0.71 8.65 -8.83
CA GLY A 373 0.95 8.42 -10.25
C GLY A 373 -0.10 9.05 -11.17
N SER A 374 -1.36 9.15 -10.74
CA SER A 374 -2.39 9.85 -11.51
C SER A 374 -2.13 11.36 -11.59
N LEU A 375 -1.66 11.95 -10.48
CA LEU A 375 -1.17 13.33 -10.43
C LEU A 375 0.02 13.52 -11.38
N SER A 376 1.01 12.63 -11.33
CA SER A 376 2.15 12.64 -12.25
C SER A 376 1.71 12.66 -13.72
N ASN A 377 0.81 11.75 -14.10
CA ASN A 377 0.32 11.64 -15.47
C ASN A 377 -0.35 12.93 -15.95
N SER A 378 -1.15 13.58 -15.10
CA SER A 378 -1.79 14.86 -15.45
C SER A 378 -0.77 16.01 -15.52
N CYS A 379 0.20 16.06 -14.61
CA CYS A 379 1.30 17.02 -14.66
C CYS A 379 2.13 16.88 -15.95
N LEU A 380 2.41 15.64 -16.37
CA LEU A 380 3.14 15.36 -17.61
C LEU A 380 2.41 15.91 -18.84
N ARG A 381 1.08 15.78 -18.90
CA ARG A 381 0.26 16.28 -20.02
C ARG A 381 0.22 17.81 -20.11
N LEU A 382 0.55 18.52 -19.02
CA LEU A 382 0.64 19.98 -18.97
C LEU A 382 2.08 20.49 -18.92
N ASP A 383 3.07 19.67 -19.28
CA ASP A 383 4.48 20.05 -19.27
C ASP A 383 5.02 20.47 -17.88
N LEU A 384 4.42 19.99 -16.79
CA LEU A 384 4.85 20.22 -15.40
C LEU A 384 5.82 19.12 -14.94
N TYR A 385 6.95 19.02 -15.63
CA TYR A 385 7.88 17.89 -15.52
C TYR A 385 8.53 17.71 -14.15
N ASP A 386 8.82 18.80 -13.44
CA ASP A 386 9.42 18.71 -12.11
C ASP A 386 8.47 18.04 -11.12
N THR A 387 7.22 18.54 -11.06
CA THR A 387 6.16 17.96 -10.23
C THR A 387 5.84 16.53 -10.65
N ALA A 388 5.73 16.26 -11.95
CA ALA A 388 5.51 14.90 -12.45
C ALA A 388 6.64 13.93 -12.05
N MET A 389 7.90 14.39 -12.06
CA MET A 389 9.04 13.60 -11.62
C MET A 389 9.00 13.33 -10.11
N VAL A 390 8.71 14.36 -9.30
CA VAL A 390 8.61 14.22 -7.83
C VAL A 390 7.51 13.24 -7.44
N THR A 391 6.31 13.38 -8.01
CA THR A 391 5.17 12.50 -7.69
C THR A 391 5.38 11.08 -8.23
N SER A 392 6.02 10.92 -9.39
CA SER A 392 6.42 9.58 -9.89
C SER A 392 7.44 8.90 -8.97
N LYS A 393 8.46 9.62 -8.49
CA LYS A 393 9.43 9.07 -7.55
C LYS A 393 8.79 8.66 -6.24
N THR A 394 7.90 9.52 -5.73
CA THR A 394 7.11 9.22 -4.52
C THR A 394 6.29 7.94 -4.71
N ALA A 395 5.56 7.80 -5.83
CA ALA A 395 4.82 6.58 -6.16
C ALA A 395 5.74 5.35 -6.24
N LEU A 396 6.93 5.50 -6.81
CA LEU A 396 7.90 4.40 -6.93
C LEU A 396 8.43 3.97 -5.55
N GLU A 397 8.80 4.93 -4.71
CA GLU A 397 9.27 4.70 -3.33
C GLU A 397 8.21 3.98 -2.51
N LEU A 398 6.96 4.46 -2.56
CA LEU A 398 5.80 3.82 -1.90
C LEU A 398 5.54 2.40 -2.41
N SER A 399 5.76 2.15 -3.70
CA SER A 399 5.62 0.82 -4.30
C SER A 399 6.78 -0.14 -3.99
N LYS A 400 7.77 0.27 -3.18
CA LYS A 400 9.05 -0.44 -2.98
C LYS A 400 9.73 -0.77 -4.32
N GLU A 401 9.64 0.17 -5.26
CA GLU A 401 10.08 0.04 -6.64
C GLU A 401 9.44 -1.09 -7.46
N ASN A 402 8.35 -1.68 -6.99
CA ASN A 402 7.69 -2.82 -7.66
C ASN A 402 6.58 -2.39 -8.64
N ALA A 403 6.27 -1.09 -8.74
CA ALA A 403 5.30 -0.58 -9.70
C ALA A 403 5.92 -0.39 -11.09
N ALA A 404 5.81 -1.43 -11.94
CA ALA A 404 6.29 -1.41 -13.32
C ALA A 404 5.82 -0.16 -14.09
N TRP A 405 4.52 0.15 -14.01
CA TRP A 405 3.89 1.26 -14.72
C TRP A 405 4.48 2.63 -14.35
N VAL A 406 4.88 2.86 -13.10
CA VAL A 406 5.50 4.12 -12.66
C VAL A 406 6.87 4.29 -13.33
N SER A 407 7.68 3.23 -13.34
CA SER A 407 9.00 3.24 -14.01
C SER A 407 8.85 3.52 -15.51
N LEU A 408 7.85 2.93 -16.16
CA LEU A 408 7.56 3.18 -17.58
C LEU A 408 7.15 4.63 -17.84
N ASN A 409 6.39 5.25 -16.95
CA ASN A 409 5.97 6.66 -17.07
C ASN A 409 7.14 7.63 -16.88
N VAL A 410 8.04 7.38 -15.91
CA VAL A 410 9.29 8.15 -15.76
C VAL A 410 10.12 8.06 -17.04
N GLY A 411 10.27 6.86 -17.59
CA GLY A 411 10.97 6.65 -18.84
C GLY A 411 10.35 7.41 -20.02
N ASN A 412 9.03 7.41 -20.15
CA ASN A 412 8.32 8.18 -21.18
C ASN A 412 8.52 9.71 -21.00
N MET A 413 8.48 10.19 -19.77
CA MET A 413 8.70 11.61 -19.46
C MET A 413 10.11 12.07 -19.85
N LEU A 414 11.14 11.28 -19.53
CA LEU A 414 12.53 11.56 -19.92
C LEU A 414 12.70 11.57 -21.44
N ASN A 415 12.04 10.67 -22.17
CA ASN A 415 12.03 10.65 -23.63
C ASN A 415 11.49 11.97 -24.19
N ASN A 416 10.34 12.43 -23.67
CA ASN A 416 9.70 13.66 -24.12
C ASN A 416 10.59 14.90 -23.88
N LYS A 417 11.46 14.85 -22.86
CA LYS A 417 12.41 15.92 -22.56
C LYS A 417 13.76 15.83 -23.26
N GLY A 418 14.00 14.78 -24.04
CA GLY A 418 15.27 14.61 -24.75
C GLY A 418 16.35 13.87 -23.96
N PHE A 419 16.05 13.40 -22.74
CA PHE A 419 16.97 12.58 -21.95
C PHE A 419 16.87 11.11 -22.37
N TYR A 420 17.19 10.83 -23.63
CA TYR A 420 16.88 9.53 -24.25
C TYR A 420 17.65 8.36 -23.63
N THR A 421 18.87 8.58 -23.15
CA THR A 421 19.65 7.53 -22.46
C THR A 421 18.99 7.11 -21.16
N ASP A 422 18.66 8.08 -20.29
CA ASP A 422 18.01 7.83 -19.01
C ASP A 422 16.61 7.24 -19.21
N SER A 423 15.89 7.73 -20.23
CA SER A 423 14.60 7.18 -20.65
C SER A 423 14.68 5.68 -20.93
N ILE A 424 15.66 5.24 -21.72
CA ILE A 424 15.85 3.83 -22.06
C ILE A 424 16.14 3.00 -20.81
N GLU A 425 16.93 3.52 -19.87
CA GLU A 425 17.23 2.84 -18.60
C GLU A 425 15.97 2.61 -17.78
N TRP A 426 15.16 3.66 -17.58
CA TRP A 426 13.90 3.60 -16.84
C TRP A 426 12.85 2.70 -17.52
N LEU A 427 12.75 2.74 -18.84
CA LEU A 427 11.84 1.86 -19.59
C LEU A 427 12.24 0.40 -19.45
N ASN A 428 13.54 0.09 -19.48
CA ASN A 428 14.04 -1.26 -19.19
C ASN A 428 13.79 -1.68 -17.74
N LYS A 429 13.88 -0.76 -16.77
CA LYS A 429 13.52 -1.06 -15.37
C LYS A 429 12.06 -1.49 -15.24
N GLY A 430 11.14 -0.74 -15.87
CA GLY A 430 9.72 -1.11 -15.90
C GLY A 430 9.45 -2.44 -16.62
N LEU A 431 10.09 -2.67 -17.77
CA LEU A 431 9.95 -3.91 -18.54
C LEU A 431 10.56 -5.15 -17.87
N LYS A 432 11.48 -4.98 -16.90
CA LYS A 432 11.95 -6.09 -16.08
C LYS A 432 10.89 -6.57 -15.09
N LEU A 433 10.04 -5.65 -14.61
CA LEU A 433 8.95 -5.95 -13.68
C LEU A 433 7.70 -6.45 -14.41
N ASP A 434 7.42 -5.90 -15.59
CA ASP A 434 6.37 -6.37 -16.49
C ASP A 434 6.91 -6.49 -17.93
N SER A 435 7.39 -7.68 -18.28
CA SER A 435 7.93 -7.97 -19.61
C SER A 435 6.88 -7.98 -20.71
N SER A 436 5.60 -8.09 -20.36
CA SER A 436 4.47 -8.18 -21.30
C SER A 436 3.90 -6.82 -21.69
N SER A 437 4.36 -5.73 -21.06
CA SER A 437 3.83 -4.39 -21.28
C SER A 437 4.00 -3.90 -22.72
N GLU A 438 2.91 -3.92 -23.51
CA GLU A 438 2.89 -3.36 -24.87
C GLU A 438 3.27 -1.87 -24.85
N TYR A 439 2.72 -1.13 -23.88
CA TYR A 439 3.06 0.27 -23.66
C TYR A 439 4.56 0.47 -23.45
N GLY A 440 5.18 -0.32 -22.57
CA GLY A 440 6.61 -0.25 -22.28
C GLY A 440 7.47 -0.48 -23.53
N HIS A 441 7.18 -1.52 -24.31
CA HIS A 441 7.91 -1.82 -25.56
C HIS A 441 7.77 -0.71 -26.59
N LYS A 442 6.56 -0.15 -26.77
CA LYS A 442 6.31 0.96 -27.69
C LYS A 442 7.10 2.21 -27.29
N ARG A 443 7.12 2.55 -26.00
CA ARG A 443 7.89 3.69 -25.49
C ARG A 443 9.39 3.47 -25.63
N LEU A 444 9.89 2.26 -25.36
CA LEU A 444 11.31 1.92 -25.51
C LEU A 444 11.77 2.06 -26.95
N SER A 445 10.99 1.54 -27.91
CA SER A 445 11.26 1.70 -29.33
C SER A 445 11.35 3.17 -29.75
N SER A 446 10.42 4.00 -29.28
CA SER A 446 10.44 5.45 -29.50
C SER A 446 11.70 6.11 -28.94
N ALA A 447 12.09 5.78 -27.70
CA ALA A 447 13.26 6.36 -27.06
C ALA A 447 14.58 5.99 -27.78
N VAL A 448 14.72 4.73 -28.21
CA VAL A 448 15.89 4.28 -28.99
C VAL A 448 15.97 4.99 -30.34
N SER A 449 14.84 5.16 -31.03
CA SER A 449 14.76 5.89 -32.30
C SER A 449 15.15 7.36 -32.13
N ASN A 450 14.63 8.03 -31.10
CA ASN A 450 14.92 9.42 -30.79
C ASN A 450 16.41 9.63 -30.45
N ARG A 451 17.00 8.76 -29.63
CA ARG A 451 18.45 8.77 -29.32
C ARG A 451 19.31 8.63 -30.57
N THR A 452 18.89 7.75 -31.50
CA THR A 452 19.62 7.52 -32.75
C THR A 452 19.57 8.77 -33.63
N THR A 453 18.40 9.38 -33.75
CA THR A 453 18.21 10.66 -34.45
C THR A 453 19.08 11.77 -33.87
N GLU A 454 19.12 11.93 -32.55
CA GLU A 454 19.95 12.92 -31.88
C GLU A 454 21.45 12.67 -32.12
N SER A 455 21.92 11.44 -31.97
CA SER A 455 23.31 11.07 -32.22
C SER A 455 23.75 11.42 -33.65
N ASN A 456 22.87 11.21 -34.64
CA ASN A 456 23.12 11.58 -36.03
C ASN A 456 23.20 13.10 -36.21
N LYS A 457 22.31 13.87 -35.57
CA LYS A 457 22.38 15.34 -35.57
C LYS A 457 23.68 15.85 -34.94
N PHE A 458 24.08 15.30 -33.80
CA PHE A 458 25.35 15.65 -33.14
C PHE A 458 26.56 15.43 -34.05
N LYS A 459 26.63 14.28 -34.73
CA LYS A 459 27.69 13.99 -35.71
C LYS A 459 27.69 14.98 -36.88
N ALA A 460 26.50 15.33 -37.38
CA ALA A 460 26.37 16.33 -38.44
C ALA A 460 26.87 17.71 -37.99
N TYR A 461 26.49 18.17 -36.81
CA TYR A 461 26.97 19.44 -36.24
C TYR A 461 28.47 19.43 -35.97
N CYS A 462 29.05 18.32 -35.50
CA CYS A 462 30.51 18.20 -35.38
C CYS A 462 31.21 18.39 -36.74
N LYS A 463 30.67 17.78 -37.81
CA LYS A 463 31.22 17.90 -39.18
C LYS A 463 31.09 19.32 -39.72
N GLU A 464 29.95 19.95 -39.51
CA GLU A 464 29.69 21.35 -39.88
C GLU A 464 30.62 22.30 -39.11
N GLY A 465 30.67 22.17 -37.79
CA GLY A 465 31.53 22.96 -36.91
C GLY A 465 33.01 22.87 -37.29
N ARG A 466 33.50 21.66 -37.62
CA ARG A 466 34.87 21.49 -38.17
C ARG A 466 35.09 22.32 -39.43
N THR A 467 34.12 22.36 -40.33
CA THR A 467 34.19 23.14 -41.58
C THR A 467 34.18 24.64 -41.30
N LEU A 468 33.31 25.09 -40.40
CA LEU A 468 33.22 26.49 -39.99
C LEU A 468 34.52 26.98 -39.34
N ILE A 469 35.14 26.20 -38.46
CA ILE A 469 36.43 26.54 -37.83
C ILE A 469 37.52 26.74 -38.88
N ARG A 470 37.64 25.81 -39.84
CA ARG A 470 38.65 25.90 -40.92
C ARG A 470 38.49 27.18 -41.74
N ASN A 471 37.26 27.61 -41.99
CA ASN A 471 36.97 28.73 -42.86
C ASN A 471 36.92 30.08 -42.12
N LYS A 472 36.96 30.09 -40.77
CA LYS A 472 36.70 31.28 -39.94
C LYS A 472 37.72 32.41 -40.09
N TYR A 473 38.96 32.10 -40.47
CA TYR A 473 40.05 33.09 -40.59
C TYR A 473 40.60 33.25 -42.02
N LEU A 474 39.96 32.61 -43.01
CA LEU A 474 40.27 32.85 -44.43
C LEU A 474 39.50 34.09 -44.92
N LYS A 475 39.80 35.27 -44.36
CA LYS A 475 39.56 36.52 -45.10
C LYS A 475 40.73 36.71 -46.08
N PRO A 476 40.48 37.01 -47.37
CA PRO A 476 41.57 37.38 -48.25
C PRO A 476 42.23 38.65 -47.67
N SER A 477 43.53 38.58 -47.41
CA SER A 477 44.38 39.76 -47.34
C SER A 477 44.21 40.50 -48.66
N ASN A 478 43.47 41.62 -48.64
CA ASN A 478 43.39 42.52 -49.78
C ASN A 478 44.83 42.90 -50.18
N PRO A 479 45.25 42.63 -51.42
CA PRO A 479 46.51 43.16 -51.90
C PRO A 479 46.38 44.68 -52.01
N VAL A 480 47.43 45.36 -51.54
CA VAL A 480 47.68 46.82 -51.52
C VAL A 480 47.55 47.45 -52.90
#